data_AF-A0A520ZXT7-F1
#
_entry.id   AF-A0A520ZXT7-F1
#
_cell.length_a   1.000
_cell.length_b   1.000
_cell.length_c   1.000
_cell.angle_alpha   90.00
_cell.angle_beta   90.00
_cell.angle_gamma   90.00
#
_symmetry.space_group_name_H-M   'P 1'
#
loop_
_entity.id
_entity.type
_entity.pdbx_description
1 polymer ?
#
loop_
_entity_poly.entity_id
_entity_poly.type
_entity_poly.pdbx_seq_one_letter_code
_entity_poly.pdbx_strand_id
1 'polypeptide(L)'
;IMDAGLDQQPALEVIIHVPEGEELAQKTLNERLGIIGGISILGTTGIVRPISADAWKGTIKSCMDVAEANGVKEIILSTGRTSEKCVQQVLKPKDEALVMMGDYLAFSLKEVRRYSFTRVRVATMWAKLLKGAMGYSQTHVRHGILDTRQVCEFFEKKGINPGLITRVGSANTAREIYDIVIGAGGEDIISLVCSHAEKKYQSLAGVPVSVHLVNSSGNLVNLDR
;
A
#
# COMPACT_ATOMS: atom_id res chain seq x y z
N ILE A 1 3.45 58.11 41.80
CA ILE A 1 2.07 58.13 41.26
C ILE A 1 2.09 57.28 40.00
N MET A 2 1.47 56.10 40.11
CA MET A 2 0.94 55.23 39.05
C MET A 2 1.82 54.91 37.84
N ASP A 3 2.48 53.75 37.95
CA ASP A 3 2.86 52.89 36.84
C ASP A 3 1.56 52.36 36.20
N ALA A 4 1.10 53.03 35.14
CA ALA A 4 -0.09 52.62 34.40
C ALA A 4 0.29 51.45 33.51
N GLY A 5 0.10 50.24 34.03
CA GLY A 5 0.12 49.00 33.25
C GLY A 5 -0.87 49.12 32.10
N LEU A 6 -0.36 49.38 30.89
CA LEU A 6 -1.13 49.29 29.68
C LEU A 6 -1.36 47.81 29.40
N ASP A 7 -2.50 47.33 29.89
CA ASP A 7 -3.14 46.09 29.50
C ASP A 7 -3.56 46.23 28.02
N GLN A 8 -2.59 46.09 27.11
CA GLN A 8 -2.84 46.21 25.68
C GLN A 8 -3.54 44.95 25.18
N GLN A 9 -4.87 44.93 25.31
CA GLN A 9 -5.68 43.99 24.54
C GLN A 9 -5.45 44.23 23.04
N PRO A 10 -5.32 43.16 22.23
CA PRO A 10 -5.12 43.30 20.79
C PRO A 10 -6.29 44.07 20.18
N ALA A 11 -5.98 45.04 19.29
CA ALA A 11 -6.99 45.88 18.63
C ALA A 11 -7.97 45.09 17.73
N LEU A 12 -7.65 43.82 17.43
CA LEU A 12 -8.49 42.88 16.69
C LEU A 12 -8.02 41.44 16.99
N GLU A 13 -8.96 40.57 17.36
CA GLU A 13 -8.75 39.12 17.45
C GLU A 13 -9.44 38.42 16.27
N VAL A 14 -8.73 37.49 15.62
CA VAL A 14 -9.28 36.71 14.50
C VAL A 14 -9.12 35.22 14.80
N ILE A 15 -10.23 34.50 14.79
CA ILE A 15 -10.27 33.04 14.96
C ILE A 15 -10.49 32.39 13.60
N ILE A 16 -9.51 31.62 13.15
CA ILE A 16 -9.62 30.79 11.95
C ILE A 16 -10.07 29.40 12.41
N HIS A 17 -11.23 28.96 11.93
CA HIS A 17 -11.71 27.60 12.14
C HIS A 17 -12.04 26.96 10.79
N VAL A 18 -11.93 25.63 10.74
CA VAL A 18 -12.33 24.84 9.57
C VAL A 18 -13.64 24.15 9.92
N PRO A 19 -14.78 24.61 9.36
CA PRO A 19 -16.04 23.88 9.48
C PRO A 19 -15.83 22.43 9.06
N GLU A 20 -16.40 21.49 9.83
CA GLU A 20 -16.27 20.05 9.59
C GLU A 20 -14.82 19.54 9.59
N GLY A 21 -13.87 20.30 10.15
CA GLY A 21 -12.45 19.95 10.15
C GLY A 21 -12.14 18.60 10.81
N GLU A 22 -12.90 18.24 11.85
CA GLU A 22 -12.78 16.94 12.51
C GLU A 22 -13.26 15.78 11.61
N GLU A 23 -14.39 15.93 10.90
CA GLU A 23 -14.87 14.91 9.95
C GLU A 23 -13.91 14.76 8.75
N LEU A 24 -13.39 15.89 8.26
CA LEU A 24 -12.42 15.88 7.16
C LEU A 24 -11.11 15.21 7.57
N ALA A 25 -10.66 15.40 8.82
CA ALA A 25 -9.44 14.79 9.34
C ALA A 25 -9.45 13.26 9.28
N GLN A 26 -10.61 12.63 9.51
CA GLN A 26 -10.81 11.17 9.42
C GLN A 26 -10.53 10.62 8.01
N LYS A 27 -10.57 11.47 6.99
CA LYS A 27 -10.28 11.11 5.58
C LYS A 27 -8.82 11.36 5.20
N THR A 28 -7.98 11.74 6.16
CA THR A 28 -6.54 12.05 5.97
C THR A 28 -5.65 11.08 6.73
N LEU A 29 -4.33 11.33 6.75
CA LEU A 29 -3.37 10.60 7.58
C LEU A 29 -3.18 11.23 8.96
N ASN A 30 -3.93 12.29 9.32
CA ASN A 30 -3.74 13.06 10.53
C ASN A 30 -3.77 12.22 11.81
N GLU A 31 -4.79 11.37 11.96
CA GLU A 31 -4.94 10.54 13.16
C GLU A 31 -3.73 9.61 13.35
N ARG A 32 -3.23 9.02 12.26
CA ARG A 32 -2.02 8.18 12.28
C ARG A 32 -0.77 8.96 12.66
N LEU A 33 -0.73 10.26 12.35
CA LEU A 33 0.36 11.17 12.74
C LEU A 33 0.19 11.72 14.17
N GLY A 34 -0.85 11.32 14.90
CA GLY A 34 -1.16 11.83 16.24
C GLY A 34 -1.88 13.18 16.26
N ILE A 35 -2.39 13.64 15.11
CA ILE A 35 -3.16 14.88 14.99
C ILE A 35 -4.65 14.53 15.15
N ILE A 36 -5.20 14.82 16.33
CA ILE A 36 -6.57 14.46 16.74
C ILE A 36 -7.44 15.72 16.85
N GLY A 37 -8.74 15.59 16.54
CA GLY A 37 -9.73 16.65 16.74
C GLY A 37 -9.73 17.75 15.67
N GLY A 38 -9.08 17.53 14.52
CA GLY A 38 -9.11 18.50 13.42
C GLY A 38 -8.17 18.21 12.26
N ILE A 39 -8.36 18.98 11.19
CA ILE A 39 -7.51 18.95 10.00
C ILE A 39 -6.29 19.86 10.18
N SER A 40 -5.19 19.51 9.52
CA SER A 40 -3.96 20.28 9.56
C SER A 40 -4.05 21.49 8.61
N ILE A 41 -3.84 22.71 9.12
CA ILE A 41 -3.67 23.91 8.29
C ILE A 41 -2.18 24.06 7.98
N LEU A 42 -1.80 23.73 6.75
CA LEU A 42 -0.42 23.61 6.31
C LEU A 42 -0.24 24.39 5.00
N GLY A 43 0.95 24.95 4.79
CA GLY A 43 1.29 25.59 3.50
C GLY A 43 2.33 26.68 3.66
N THR A 44 3.60 26.33 3.47
CA THR A 44 4.70 27.30 3.58
C THR A 44 4.69 28.33 2.46
N THR A 45 4.18 27.97 1.28
CA THR A 45 4.15 28.85 0.10
C THR A 45 2.74 29.26 -0.34
N GLY A 46 1.69 28.74 0.29
CA GLY A 46 0.29 28.96 -0.12
C GLY A 46 -0.09 28.36 -1.50
N ILE A 47 0.73 27.51 -2.11
CA ILE A 47 0.47 26.92 -3.44
C ILE A 47 0.27 25.39 -3.32
N VAL A 48 -0.88 24.89 -3.78
CA VAL A 48 -1.15 23.45 -3.88
C VAL A 48 -0.58 22.91 -5.20
N ARG A 49 0.36 21.95 -5.11
CA ARG A 49 0.89 21.24 -6.27
C ARG A 49 0.27 19.84 -6.35
N PRO A 50 -0.06 19.33 -7.56
CA PRO A 50 -0.46 17.94 -7.75
C PRO A 50 0.58 16.99 -7.14
N ILE A 51 0.12 15.88 -6.56
CA ILE A 51 1.01 14.92 -5.91
C ILE A 51 1.99 14.34 -6.94
N SER A 52 3.28 14.62 -6.74
CA SER A 52 4.33 14.08 -7.58
C SER A 52 4.70 12.66 -7.14
N ALA A 53 5.42 11.93 -8.00
CA ALA A 53 5.96 10.61 -7.64
C ALA A 53 6.83 10.66 -6.39
N ASP A 54 7.63 11.72 -6.22
CA ASP A 54 8.50 11.87 -5.06
C ASP A 54 7.73 12.29 -3.81
N ALA A 55 6.65 13.08 -3.95
CA ALA A 55 5.74 13.36 -2.84
C ALA A 55 5.03 12.08 -2.34
N TRP A 56 4.66 11.17 -3.25
CA TRP A 56 4.09 9.87 -2.86
C TRP A 56 5.11 8.98 -2.12
N LYS A 57 6.36 8.90 -2.63
CA LYS A 57 7.44 8.23 -1.90
C LYS A 57 7.71 8.85 -0.54
N GLY A 58 7.64 10.19 -0.44
CA GLY A 58 7.74 10.92 0.83
C GLY A 58 6.65 10.50 1.80
N THR A 59 5.41 10.37 1.33
CA THR A 59 4.27 9.89 2.15
C THR A 59 4.52 8.47 2.68
N ILE A 60 5.05 7.57 1.85
CA ILE A 60 5.40 6.21 2.27
C ILE A 60 6.46 6.23 3.38
N LYS A 61 7.51 7.05 3.23
CA LYS A 61 8.56 7.20 4.26
C LYS A 61 7.98 7.73 5.56
N SER A 62 7.17 8.79 5.51
CA SER A 62 6.53 9.36 6.71
C SER A 62 5.65 8.35 7.43
N CYS A 63 4.92 7.50 6.71
CA CYS A 63 4.14 6.43 7.34
C CYS A 63 5.05 5.40 8.04
N MET A 64 6.18 5.04 7.44
CA MET A 64 7.16 4.13 8.07
C MET A 64 7.86 4.78 9.28
N ASP A 65 8.18 6.08 9.21
CA ASP A 65 8.74 6.84 10.34
C ASP A 65 7.78 6.81 11.54
N VAL A 66 6.50 7.05 11.31
CA VAL A 66 5.44 6.94 12.32
C VAL A 66 5.34 5.52 12.88
N ALA A 67 5.35 4.51 12.01
CA ALA A 67 5.29 3.12 12.45
C ALA A 67 6.45 2.78 13.38
N GLU A 68 7.68 3.15 13.00
CA GLU A 68 8.87 2.92 13.83
C GLU A 68 8.82 3.68 15.15
N ALA A 69 8.42 4.96 15.13
CA ALA A 69 8.26 5.77 16.34
C ALA A 69 7.23 5.17 17.33
N ASN A 70 6.20 4.50 16.82
CA ASN A 70 5.18 3.79 17.61
C ASN A 70 5.59 2.34 17.98
N GLY A 71 6.84 1.96 17.73
CA GLY A 71 7.38 0.65 18.06
C GLY A 71 6.80 -0.50 17.24
N VAL A 72 6.20 -0.22 16.08
CA VAL A 72 5.69 -1.24 15.16
C VAL A 72 6.87 -2.08 14.65
N LYS A 73 6.74 -3.41 14.76
CA LYS A 73 7.75 -4.38 14.29
C LYS A 73 7.35 -5.11 13.02
N GLU A 74 6.06 -5.13 12.71
CA GLU A 74 5.52 -5.72 11.49
C GLU A 74 4.67 -4.66 10.78
N ILE A 75 5.04 -4.31 9.55
CA ILE A 75 4.26 -3.37 8.73
C ILE A 75 3.51 -4.11 7.62
N ILE A 76 2.43 -3.50 7.16
CA ILE A 76 1.62 -4.00 6.06
C ILE A 76 1.63 -3.00 4.91
N LEU A 77 2.25 -3.40 3.80
CA LEU A 77 2.30 -2.63 2.57
C LEU A 77 1.07 -2.95 1.72
N SER A 78 0.17 -1.98 1.57
CA SER A 78 -1.06 -2.15 0.78
C SER A 78 -0.93 -1.52 -0.61
N THR A 79 -1.40 -2.22 -1.64
CA THR A 79 -1.41 -1.66 -3.00
C THR A 79 -2.54 -0.66 -3.26
N GLY A 80 -3.45 -0.48 -2.30
CA GLY A 80 -4.58 0.43 -2.40
C GLY A 80 -5.63 0.18 -1.32
N ARG A 81 -6.63 1.07 -1.28
CA ARG A 81 -7.70 1.09 -0.26
C ARG A 81 -8.41 -0.24 -0.07
N THR A 82 -8.74 -0.95 -1.14
CA THR A 82 -9.42 -2.26 -1.04
C THR A 82 -8.55 -3.29 -0.33
N SER A 83 -7.27 -3.37 -0.70
CA SER A 83 -6.32 -4.30 -0.05
C SER A 83 -6.07 -3.92 1.40
N GLU A 84 -5.94 -2.63 1.71
CA GLU A 84 -5.76 -2.13 3.07
C GLU A 84 -6.97 -2.43 3.97
N LYS A 85 -8.18 -2.13 3.51
CA LYS A 85 -9.41 -2.40 4.26
C LYS A 85 -9.58 -3.89 4.56
N CYS A 86 -9.30 -4.74 3.57
CA CYS A 86 -9.36 -6.19 3.74
C CYS A 86 -8.46 -6.67 4.89
N VAL A 87 -7.17 -6.32 4.85
CA VAL A 87 -6.23 -6.75 5.90
C VAL A 87 -6.46 -6.04 7.23
N GLN A 88 -6.98 -4.81 7.24
CA GLN A 88 -7.40 -4.13 8.47
C GLN A 88 -8.52 -4.93 9.18
N GLN A 89 -9.50 -5.43 8.43
CA GLN A 89 -10.60 -6.23 8.97
C GLN A 89 -10.16 -7.62 9.42
N VAL A 90 -9.32 -8.28 8.63
CA VAL A 90 -8.90 -9.67 8.87
C VAL A 90 -7.82 -9.77 9.95
N LEU A 91 -6.78 -8.93 9.87
CA LEU A 91 -5.61 -9.02 10.74
C LEU A 91 -5.70 -8.09 11.96
N LYS A 92 -6.59 -7.09 11.93
CA LYS A 92 -6.75 -6.07 12.99
C LYS A 92 -5.42 -5.48 13.48
N PRO A 93 -4.54 -5.03 12.57
CA PRO A 93 -3.27 -4.41 12.95
C PRO A 93 -3.53 -3.05 13.61
N LYS A 94 -2.51 -2.49 14.25
CA LYS A 94 -2.50 -1.06 14.59
C LYS A 94 -2.54 -0.23 13.30
N ASP A 95 -3.20 0.93 13.32
CA ASP A 95 -3.35 1.77 12.13
C ASP A 95 -2.00 2.29 11.61
N GLU A 96 -1.02 2.52 12.49
CA GLU A 96 0.33 2.94 12.12
C GLU A 96 1.11 1.84 11.38
N ALA A 97 0.71 0.57 11.52
CA ALA A 97 1.32 -0.52 10.77
C ALA A 97 0.88 -0.56 9.30
N LEU A 98 -0.19 0.15 8.93
CA LEU A 98 -0.73 0.18 7.58
C LEU A 98 -0.06 1.27 6.74
N VAL A 99 0.65 0.87 5.68
CA VAL A 99 1.35 1.77 4.76
C VAL A 99 0.85 1.56 3.32
N MET A 100 0.17 2.55 2.76
CA MET A 100 -0.35 2.47 1.38
C MET A 100 0.73 2.81 0.35
N MET A 101 1.39 1.79 -0.19
CA MET A 101 2.45 1.97 -1.18
C MET A 101 1.94 2.28 -2.59
N GLY A 102 0.69 1.93 -2.91
CA GLY A 102 0.13 2.14 -4.24
C GLY A 102 0.83 1.29 -5.30
N ASP A 103 1.64 1.92 -6.15
CA ASP A 103 2.42 1.26 -7.22
C ASP A 103 3.94 1.18 -6.96
N TYR A 104 4.39 1.73 -5.84
CA TYR A 104 5.82 1.88 -5.50
C TYR A 104 6.35 0.67 -4.71
N LEU A 105 6.07 -0.54 -5.19
CA LEU A 105 6.40 -1.79 -4.52
C LEU A 105 7.90 -1.95 -4.22
N ALA A 106 8.75 -1.89 -5.24
CA ALA A 106 10.19 -2.10 -5.05
C ALA A 106 10.84 -0.99 -4.23
N PHE A 107 10.36 0.25 -4.38
CA PHE A 107 10.79 1.37 -3.54
C PHE A 107 10.44 1.08 -2.07
N SER A 108 9.18 0.78 -1.76
CA SER A 108 8.71 0.55 -0.40
C SER A 108 9.45 -0.62 0.26
N LEU A 109 9.61 -1.73 -0.46
CA LEU A 109 10.37 -2.88 0.05
C LEU A 109 11.83 -2.52 0.32
N LYS A 110 12.50 -1.77 -0.56
CA LYS A 110 13.89 -1.33 -0.29
C LYS A 110 13.97 -0.37 0.88
N GLU A 111 12.99 0.52 1.00
CA GLU A 111 12.92 1.54 2.04
C GLU A 111 12.80 0.91 3.44
N VAL A 112 12.10 -0.23 3.56
CA VAL A 112 12.01 -1.03 4.81
C VAL A 112 13.37 -1.30 5.45
N ARG A 113 14.45 -1.46 4.66
CA ARG A 113 15.81 -1.74 5.18
C ARG A 113 16.38 -0.61 6.04
N ARG A 114 15.78 0.58 6.01
CA ARG A 114 16.20 1.74 6.79
C ARG A 114 15.59 1.77 8.20
N TYR A 115 14.65 0.87 8.47
CA TYR A 115 13.86 0.81 9.69
C TYR A 115 14.11 -0.48 10.47
N SER A 116 13.71 -0.48 11.73
CA SER A 116 13.84 -1.61 12.67
C SER A 116 12.69 -2.62 12.57
N PHE A 117 12.05 -2.72 11.40
CA PHE A 117 10.99 -3.70 11.15
C PHE A 117 11.58 -5.11 11.07
N THR A 118 10.83 -6.09 11.57
CA THR A 118 11.24 -7.50 11.63
C THR A 118 10.49 -8.39 10.64
N ARG A 119 9.38 -7.89 10.10
CA ARG A 119 8.54 -8.59 9.12
C ARG A 119 7.73 -7.59 8.31
N VAL A 120 7.40 -7.96 7.07
CA VAL A 120 6.51 -7.19 6.20
C VAL A 120 5.40 -8.11 5.69
N ARG A 121 4.17 -7.61 5.68
CA ARG A 121 3.06 -8.22 4.92
C ARG A 121 2.77 -7.36 3.71
N VAL A 122 2.53 -7.97 2.56
CA VAL A 122 2.13 -7.25 1.34
C VAL A 122 0.70 -7.59 0.99
N ALA A 123 -0.20 -6.63 1.13
CA ALA A 123 -1.62 -6.75 0.75
C ALA A 123 -1.82 -6.24 -0.69
N THR A 124 -2.14 -7.16 -1.60
CA THR A 124 -2.09 -6.89 -3.04
C THR A 124 -3.24 -7.55 -3.79
N MET A 125 -3.59 -7.00 -4.95
CA MET A 125 -4.51 -7.63 -5.90
C MET A 125 -3.74 -8.40 -6.97
N TRP A 126 -4.42 -9.37 -7.60
CA TRP A 126 -3.82 -10.31 -8.55
C TRP A 126 -2.92 -9.67 -9.62
N ALA A 127 -3.38 -8.59 -10.26
CA ALA A 127 -2.61 -7.91 -11.30
C ALA A 127 -1.26 -7.38 -10.80
N LYS A 128 -1.24 -6.79 -9.60
CA LYS A 128 -0.02 -6.22 -9.01
C LYS A 128 0.88 -7.32 -8.45
N LEU A 129 0.28 -8.37 -7.89
CA LEU A 129 0.98 -9.57 -7.47
C LEU A 129 1.74 -10.23 -8.64
N LEU A 130 1.06 -10.50 -9.76
CA LEU A 130 1.69 -11.10 -10.94
C LEU A 130 2.87 -10.25 -11.44
N LYS A 131 2.69 -8.94 -11.57
CA LYS A 131 3.79 -8.04 -11.96
C LYS A 131 4.98 -8.14 -11.02
N GLY A 132 4.74 -8.08 -9.72
CA GLY A 132 5.79 -8.18 -8.72
C GLY A 132 6.50 -9.55 -8.75
N ALA A 133 5.73 -10.64 -8.86
CA ALA A 133 6.25 -12.00 -8.99
C ALA A 133 7.14 -12.14 -10.23
N MET A 134 6.70 -11.60 -11.38
CA MET A 134 7.38 -11.78 -12.66
C MET A 134 8.69 -10.98 -12.80
N GLY A 135 8.87 -9.85 -12.10
CA GLY A 135 9.99 -9.01 -12.53
C GLY A 135 9.91 -7.56 -12.11
N TYR A 136 8.73 -7.00 -12.24
CA TYR A 136 8.56 -5.57 -12.44
C TYR A 136 8.89 -4.76 -11.18
N SER A 137 9.77 -3.77 -11.32
CA SER A 137 10.16 -2.86 -10.24
C SER A 137 9.07 -1.85 -9.88
N GLN A 138 8.09 -1.63 -10.76
CA GLN A 138 6.96 -0.72 -10.56
C GLN A 138 5.67 -1.33 -11.12
N THR A 139 4.55 -1.30 -10.37
CA THR A 139 3.31 -1.99 -10.77
C THR A 139 2.37 -1.16 -11.66
N HIS A 140 2.69 0.11 -11.88
CA HIS A 140 1.88 1.04 -12.68
C HIS A 140 1.80 0.61 -14.15
N VAL A 141 0.64 0.81 -14.79
CA VAL A 141 0.35 0.42 -16.19
C VAL A 141 1.29 1.04 -17.23
N ARG A 142 1.86 2.22 -16.95
CA ARG A 142 2.89 2.85 -17.82
C ARG A 142 4.24 2.12 -17.85
N HIS A 143 4.49 1.18 -16.94
CA HIS A 143 5.73 0.39 -16.87
C HIS A 143 5.51 -1.08 -17.25
N GLY A 144 4.44 -1.37 -17.99
CA GLY A 144 4.08 -2.70 -18.46
C GLY A 144 2.59 -2.94 -18.28
N ILE A 145 1.85 -2.93 -19.40
CA ILE A 145 0.61 -3.70 -19.47
C ILE A 145 1.00 -5.14 -19.17
N LEU A 146 0.16 -5.84 -18.41
CA LEU A 146 0.42 -7.24 -18.12
C LEU A 146 0.23 -8.02 -19.42
N ASP A 147 1.34 -8.28 -20.10
CA ASP A 147 1.38 -8.98 -21.38
C ASP A 147 1.08 -10.46 -21.12
N THR A 148 -0.04 -10.94 -21.66
CA THR A 148 -0.51 -12.32 -21.46
C THR A 148 0.52 -13.32 -21.96
N ARG A 149 1.30 -12.99 -22.99
CA ARG A 149 2.41 -13.83 -23.44
C ARG A 149 3.43 -14.04 -22.33
N GLN A 150 3.81 -12.99 -21.62
CA GLN A 150 4.78 -13.09 -20.54
C GLN A 150 4.23 -13.87 -19.33
N VAL A 151 2.92 -13.79 -19.09
CA VAL A 151 2.26 -14.61 -18.06
C VAL A 151 2.29 -16.08 -18.46
N CYS A 152 1.98 -16.40 -19.72
CA CYS A 152 2.08 -17.76 -20.25
C CYS A 152 3.50 -18.30 -20.12
N GLU A 153 4.52 -17.56 -20.57
CA GLU A 153 5.93 -17.95 -20.43
C GLU A 153 6.34 -18.15 -18.96
N PHE A 154 5.81 -17.32 -18.04
CA PHE A 154 6.03 -17.49 -16.62
C PHE A 154 5.37 -18.77 -16.08
N PHE A 155 4.12 -19.05 -16.46
CA PHE A 155 3.39 -20.26 -16.06
C PHE A 155 4.02 -21.54 -16.64
N GLU A 156 4.48 -21.51 -17.89
CA GLU A 156 5.23 -22.60 -18.52
C GLU A 156 6.50 -22.93 -17.73
N LYS A 157 7.31 -21.91 -17.39
CA LYS A 157 8.52 -22.08 -16.57
C LYS A 157 8.24 -22.63 -15.16
N LYS A 158 6.99 -22.54 -14.71
CA LYS A 158 6.53 -23.04 -13.41
C LYS A 158 5.84 -24.41 -13.52
N GLY A 159 5.77 -25.00 -14.71
CA GLY A 159 5.20 -26.32 -14.93
C GLY A 159 3.68 -26.36 -14.85
N ILE A 160 2.99 -25.24 -15.09
CA ILE A 160 1.54 -25.19 -15.09
C ILE A 160 0.99 -25.92 -16.32
N ASN A 161 -0.21 -26.51 -16.17
CA ASN A 161 -0.86 -27.29 -17.22
C ASN A 161 -0.97 -26.50 -18.55
N PRO A 162 -0.52 -27.06 -19.68
CA PRO A 162 -0.59 -26.39 -21.00
C PRO A 162 -2.00 -25.96 -21.42
N GLY A 163 -3.04 -26.74 -21.10
CA GLY A 163 -4.43 -26.40 -21.42
C GLY A 163 -4.92 -25.17 -20.66
N LEU A 164 -4.46 -24.96 -19.42
CA LEU A 164 -4.75 -23.72 -18.69
C LEU A 164 -3.98 -22.54 -19.28
N ILE A 165 -2.72 -22.74 -19.67
CA ILE A 165 -1.89 -21.72 -20.31
C ILE A 165 -2.52 -21.25 -21.63
N THR A 166 -3.06 -22.16 -22.45
CA THR A 166 -3.81 -21.79 -23.67
C THR A 166 -5.00 -20.89 -23.36
N ARG A 167 -5.78 -21.20 -22.31
CA ARG A 167 -6.90 -20.36 -21.88
C ARG A 167 -6.43 -18.99 -21.41
N VAL A 168 -5.39 -18.95 -20.57
CA VAL A 168 -4.77 -17.70 -20.08
C VAL A 168 -4.26 -16.83 -21.22
N GLY A 169 -3.70 -17.43 -22.28
CA GLY A 169 -3.21 -16.72 -23.46
C GLY A 169 -4.30 -15.96 -24.23
N SER A 170 -5.57 -16.36 -24.08
CA SER A 170 -6.71 -15.67 -24.69
C SER A 170 -7.31 -14.54 -23.85
N ALA A 171 -6.82 -14.35 -22.61
CA ALA A 171 -7.32 -13.31 -21.72
C ALA A 171 -6.87 -11.92 -22.18
N ASN A 172 -7.72 -10.92 -21.95
CA ASN A 172 -7.41 -9.52 -22.26
C ASN A 172 -6.96 -8.73 -21.03
N THR A 173 -7.34 -9.21 -19.85
CA THR A 173 -7.10 -8.51 -18.59
C THR A 173 -6.51 -9.43 -17.54
N ALA A 174 -5.73 -8.86 -16.62
CA ALA A 174 -5.25 -9.60 -15.46
C ALA A 174 -6.40 -10.20 -14.63
N ARG A 175 -7.57 -9.55 -14.62
CA ARG A 175 -8.77 -10.07 -13.95
C ARG A 175 -9.27 -11.34 -14.65
N GLU A 176 -9.39 -11.34 -15.97
CA GLU A 176 -9.76 -12.57 -16.71
C GLU A 176 -8.77 -13.70 -16.46
N ILE A 177 -7.46 -13.42 -16.38
CA ILE A 177 -6.46 -14.42 -16.01
C ILE A 177 -6.76 -15.01 -14.62
N TYR A 178 -7.08 -14.17 -13.64
CA TYR A 178 -7.47 -14.62 -12.30
C TYR A 178 -8.73 -15.50 -12.34
N ASP A 179 -9.75 -15.07 -13.07
CA ASP A 179 -11.02 -15.79 -13.19
C ASP A 179 -10.82 -17.15 -13.88
N ILE A 180 -9.94 -17.24 -14.88
CA ILE A 180 -9.56 -18.50 -15.55
C ILE A 180 -8.84 -19.43 -14.57
N VAL A 181 -7.90 -18.92 -13.78
CA VAL A 181 -7.13 -19.69 -12.78
C VAL A 181 -8.06 -20.22 -11.68
N ILE A 182 -8.88 -19.36 -11.08
CA ILE A 182 -9.85 -19.76 -10.05
C ILE A 182 -10.89 -20.73 -10.60
N GLY A 183 -11.45 -20.45 -11.78
CA GLY A 183 -12.44 -21.32 -12.42
C GLY A 183 -11.90 -22.71 -12.80
N ALA A 184 -10.58 -22.92 -12.73
CA ALA A 184 -9.93 -24.20 -12.95
C ALA A 184 -9.49 -24.90 -11.64
N GLY A 185 -9.81 -24.36 -10.45
CA GLY A 185 -9.31 -24.87 -9.17
C GLY A 185 -7.81 -24.62 -8.98
N GLY A 186 -7.33 -23.43 -9.39
CA GLY A 186 -5.92 -23.06 -9.38
C GLY A 186 -5.42 -22.46 -8.06
N GLU A 187 -5.88 -22.93 -6.90
CA GLU A 187 -5.38 -22.49 -5.59
C GLU A 187 -3.87 -22.78 -5.41
N ASP A 188 -3.39 -23.86 -6.01
CA ASP A 188 -1.98 -24.22 -6.11
C ASP A 188 -1.18 -23.20 -6.93
N ILE A 189 -1.75 -22.71 -8.03
CA ILE A 189 -1.17 -21.66 -8.88
C ILE A 189 -1.08 -20.35 -8.10
N ILE A 190 -2.14 -19.97 -7.38
CA ILE A 190 -2.12 -18.77 -6.53
C ILE A 190 -1.01 -18.89 -5.48
N SER A 191 -0.95 -20.04 -4.79
CA SER A 191 0.06 -20.32 -3.78
C SER A 191 1.48 -20.24 -4.36
N LEU A 192 1.67 -20.76 -5.58
CA LEU A 192 2.93 -20.70 -6.31
C LEU A 192 3.33 -19.27 -6.67
N VAL A 193 2.39 -18.45 -7.14
CA VAL A 193 2.64 -17.03 -7.47
C VAL A 193 2.98 -16.25 -6.20
N CYS A 194 2.21 -16.42 -5.12
CA CYS A 194 2.48 -15.80 -3.81
C CYS A 194 3.88 -16.18 -3.31
N SER A 195 4.19 -17.48 -3.25
CA SER A 195 5.50 -17.97 -2.80
C SER A 195 6.66 -17.42 -3.64
N HIS A 196 6.46 -17.24 -4.94
CA HIS A 196 7.48 -16.66 -5.81
C HIS A 196 7.67 -15.17 -5.55
N ALA A 197 6.58 -14.43 -5.36
CA ALA A 197 6.60 -13.02 -5.00
C ALA A 197 7.28 -12.79 -3.63
N GLU A 198 6.92 -13.58 -2.61
CA GLU A 198 7.47 -13.50 -1.26
C GLU A 198 9.00 -13.62 -1.25
N LYS A 199 9.54 -14.64 -1.91
CA LYS A 199 11.01 -14.84 -2.01
C LYS A 199 11.70 -13.60 -2.58
N LYS A 200 11.11 -13.01 -3.61
CA LYS A 200 11.65 -11.82 -4.26
C LYS A 200 11.50 -10.58 -3.37
N TYR A 201 10.35 -10.41 -2.74
CA TYR A 201 10.08 -9.28 -1.87
C TYR A 201 10.98 -9.31 -0.64
N GLN A 202 11.20 -10.50 -0.06
CA GLN A 202 12.15 -10.72 1.03
C GLN A 202 13.58 -10.35 0.62
N SER A 203 14.01 -10.71 -0.59
CA SER A 203 15.32 -10.27 -1.11
C SER A 203 15.42 -8.74 -1.16
N LEU A 204 14.36 -8.04 -1.55
CA LEU A 204 14.34 -6.58 -1.60
C LEU A 204 14.26 -5.94 -0.20
N ALA A 205 13.47 -6.50 0.71
CA ALA A 205 13.23 -5.96 2.04
C ALA A 205 14.30 -6.29 3.07
N GLY A 206 15.04 -7.38 2.90
CA GLY A 206 16.02 -7.84 3.88
C GLY A 206 15.42 -8.45 5.15
N VAL A 207 14.09 -8.60 5.21
CA VAL A 207 13.33 -9.20 6.31
C VAL A 207 12.28 -10.16 5.75
N PRO A 208 11.76 -11.12 6.53
CA PRO A 208 10.67 -12.00 6.10
C PRO A 208 9.48 -11.23 5.52
N VAL A 209 8.97 -11.69 4.38
CA VAL A 209 7.79 -11.13 3.70
C VAL A 209 6.74 -12.21 3.47
N SER A 210 5.49 -11.94 3.82
CA SER A 210 4.33 -12.73 3.36
C SER A 210 3.36 -11.91 2.50
N VAL A 211 2.62 -12.58 1.62
CA VAL A 211 1.71 -11.95 0.66
C VAL A 211 0.26 -12.29 0.98
N HIS A 212 -0.57 -11.26 1.07
CA HIS A 212 -2.02 -11.34 1.24
C HIS A 212 -2.70 -10.91 -0.08
N LEU A 213 -3.17 -11.88 -0.85
CA LEU A 213 -3.92 -11.68 -2.08
C LEU A 213 -5.37 -11.34 -1.75
N VAL A 214 -5.81 -10.17 -2.21
CA VAL A 214 -7.17 -9.65 -2.05
C VAL A 214 -7.87 -9.66 -3.41
N ASN A 215 -9.08 -10.22 -3.47
CA ASN A 215 -9.88 -10.22 -4.69
C ASN A 215 -10.62 -8.89 -4.90
N SER A 216 -11.29 -8.74 -6.04
CA SER A 216 -12.05 -7.53 -6.39
C SER A 216 -13.22 -7.22 -5.45
N SER A 217 -13.72 -8.23 -4.73
CA SER A 217 -14.79 -8.07 -3.74
C SER A 217 -14.27 -7.65 -2.36
N GLY A 218 -12.95 -7.48 -2.21
CA GLY A 218 -12.33 -7.12 -0.93
C GLY A 218 -12.12 -8.30 0.02
N ASN A 219 -12.24 -9.54 -0.46
CA ASN A 219 -12.02 -10.73 0.35
C ASN A 219 -10.59 -11.23 0.20
N LEU A 220 -10.04 -11.72 1.31
CA LEU A 220 -8.74 -12.38 1.33
C LEU A 220 -8.85 -13.76 0.68
N VAL A 221 -7.93 -14.06 -0.23
CA VAL A 221 -7.93 -15.28 -1.05
C VAL A 221 -6.99 -16.33 -0.48
N ASN A 222 -5.81 -15.92 0.00
CA ASN A 222 -4.89 -16.78 0.71
C ASN A 222 -4.76 -16.31 2.16
N LEU A 223 -5.21 -17.14 3.10
CA LEU A 223 -4.84 -16.98 4.50
C LEU A 223 -3.47 -17.62 4.69
N ASP A 224 -2.53 -16.89 5.29
CA ASP A 224 -1.24 -17.45 5.70
C ASP A 224 -1.45 -18.64 6.65
N ARG A 225 -0.62 -19.68 6.43
CA ARG A 225 -0.25 -20.68 7.43
C ARG A 225 0.73 -20.09 8.43
#